data_AF-A0A952PG17-F1
#
_entry.id   AF-A0A952PG17-F1
#
_cell.length_a   1.000
_cell.length_b   1.000
_cell.length_c   1.000
_cell.angle_alpha   90.00
_cell.angle_beta   90.00
_cell.angle_gamma   90.00
#
_symmetry.space_group_name_H-M   'P 1'
#
loop_
_entity.id
_entity.type
_entity.pdbx_description
1 polymer ?
#
loop_
_entity_poly.entity_id
_entity_poly.type
_entity_poly.pdbx_seq_one_letter_code
_entity_poly.pdbx_strand_id
1 'polypeptide(L)'
;MQPWTCFSGLEAAYSDFAAFALQAEREGRLDHLFTDVLDRPPQQKTLGGAIGHLVTHNMHHRAEIQHMLHRVGYPGQVPEGDLMGWDMRQQVTGD
;
A
#
# COMPACT_ATOMS: atom_id res chain seq x y z
N MET A 1 2.67 18.52 -17.62
CA MET A 1 2.54 17.90 -16.28
C MET A 1 3.95 17.58 -15.82
N GLN A 2 4.43 18.20 -14.74
CA GLN A 2 5.80 17.96 -14.25
C GLN A 2 5.83 16.57 -13.57
N PRO A 3 6.77 15.68 -13.90
CA PRO A 3 6.75 14.27 -13.45
C PRO A 3 6.79 14.10 -11.92
N TRP A 4 7.22 15.14 -11.20
CA TRP A 4 7.41 15.12 -9.74
C TRP A 4 6.13 15.25 -8.92
N THR A 5 5.01 15.73 -9.49
CA THR A 5 3.75 15.89 -8.74
C THR A 5 3.06 14.55 -8.42
N CYS A 6 3.40 13.48 -9.14
CA CYS A 6 2.83 12.14 -8.93
C CYS A 6 3.36 11.50 -7.63
N PHE A 7 4.66 11.64 -7.37
CA PHE A 7 5.30 11.08 -6.18
C PHE A 7 4.86 11.78 -4.89
N SER A 8 4.73 13.11 -4.89
CA SER A 8 4.22 13.84 -3.72
C SER A 8 2.78 13.48 -3.36
N GLY A 9 1.96 13.12 -4.37
CA GLY A 9 0.59 12.67 -4.14
C GLY A 9 0.53 11.27 -3.53
N LEU A 10 1.42 10.37 -3.95
CA LEU A 10 1.46 9.00 -3.45
C LEU A 10 1.88 8.95 -1.96
N GLU A 11 2.94 9.68 -1.59
CA GLU A 11 3.41 9.76 -0.20
C GLU A 11 2.35 10.35 0.74
N ALA A 12 1.67 11.41 0.30
CA ALA A 12 0.55 11.99 1.05
C ALA A 12 -0.59 10.96 1.25
N ALA A 13 -0.96 10.24 0.18
CA ALA A 13 -2.01 9.22 0.25
C ALA A 13 -1.65 8.06 1.20
N TYR A 14 -0.38 7.61 1.20
CA TYR A 14 0.08 6.59 2.16
C TYR A 14 0.05 7.11 3.60
N SER A 15 0.46 8.35 3.83
CA SER A 15 0.42 8.97 5.15
C SER A 15 -1.01 9.09 5.69
N ASP A 16 -1.94 9.57 4.85
CA ASP A 16 -3.36 9.69 5.20
C ASP A 16 -4.00 8.33 5.47
N PHE A 17 -3.69 7.32 4.64
CA PHE A 17 -4.17 5.96 4.83
C PHE A 17 -3.66 5.35 6.15
N ALA A 18 -2.36 5.50 6.44
CA ALA A 18 -1.77 5.00 7.67
C ALA A 18 -2.39 5.69 8.91
N ALA A 19 -2.57 7.01 8.86
CA ALA A 19 -3.22 7.77 9.92
C ALA A 19 -4.66 7.28 10.17
N PHE A 20 -5.43 7.07 9.09
CA PHE A 20 -6.79 6.54 9.18
C PHE A 20 -6.84 5.12 9.76
N ALA A 21 -5.98 4.21 9.29
CA ALA A 21 -5.97 2.82 9.74
C ALA A 21 -5.62 2.72 11.24
N LEU A 22 -4.61 3.46 11.68
CA LEU A 22 -4.21 3.53 13.09
C LEU A 22 -5.31 4.17 13.95
N GLN A 23 -6.00 5.19 13.44
CA GLN A 23 -7.11 5.79 14.15
C GLN A 23 -8.29 4.82 14.28
N ALA A 24 -8.64 4.09 13.22
CA ALA A 24 -9.72 3.10 13.25
C ALA A 24 -9.43 1.96 14.24
N GLU A 25 -8.17 1.51 14.34
CA GLU A 25 -7.73 0.55 15.35
C GLU A 25 -7.86 1.11 16.77
N ARG A 26 -7.29 2.30 17.03
CA ARG A 26 -7.33 2.96 18.34
C ARG A 26 -8.75 3.21 18.85
N GLU A 27 -9.68 3.47 17.94
CA GLU A 27 -11.09 3.72 18.24
C GLU A 27 -11.94 2.43 18.26
N GLY A 28 -11.34 1.25 18.08
CA GLY A 28 -12.06 -0.03 18.09
C GLY A 28 -13.05 -0.19 16.93
N ARG A 29 -12.84 0.52 15.82
CA ARG A 29 -13.78 0.59 14.68
C ARG A 29 -13.49 -0.42 13.58
N LEU A 30 -12.55 -1.35 13.75
CA LEU A 30 -12.18 -2.30 12.68
C LEU A 30 -13.38 -3.16 12.22
N ASP A 31 -14.31 -3.48 13.13
CA ASP A 31 -15.52 -4.24 12.81
C ASP A 31 -16.69 -3.35 12.31
N HIS A 32 -16.53 -2.02 12.25
CA HIS A 32 -17.57 -1.16 11.70
C HIS A 32 -17.80 -1.48 10.23
N LEU A 33 -19.07 -1.52 9.86
CA LEU A 33 -19.49 -1.85 8.51
C LEU A 33 -19.67 -0.59 7.65
N PHE A 34 -19.28 -0.69 6.39
CA PHE A 34 -19.68 0.23 5.34
C PHE A 34 -20.35 -0.54 4.20
N THR A 35 -21.22 0.15 3.46
CA THR A 35 -21.85 -0.41 2.26
C THR A 35 -20.91 -0.21 1.07
N ASP A 36 -20.38 -1.31 0.54
CA ASP A 36 -19.67 -1.30 -0.73
C ASP A 36 -20.69 -1.28 -1.87
N VAL A 37 -20.87 -0.09 -2.43
CA VAL A 37 -21.79 0.17 -3.56
C VAL A 37 -21.22 -0.27 -4.91
N LEU A 38 -19.94 -0.67 -4.98
CA LEU A 38 -19.32 -1.18 -6.21
C LEU A 38 -19.63 -2.67 -6.42
N ASP A 39 -19.92 -3.42 -5.36
CA ASP A 39 -20.42 -4.79 -5.45
C ASP A 39 -21.83 -4.81 -6.07
N ARG A 40 -22.17 -5.93 -6.76
CA ARG A 40 -23.49 -6.14 -7.38
C ARG A 40 -24.08 -7.48 -6.92
N PRO A 41 -25.08 -7.50 -6.01
CA PRO A 41 -25.67 -6.34 -5.32
C PRO A 41 -24.72 -5.74 -4.26
N PRO A 42 -24.94 -4.48 -3.81
CA PRO A 42 -24.12 -3.87 -2.77
C PRO A 42 -24.01 -4.74 -1.51
N GLN A 43 -22.81 -4.82 -0.92
CA GLN A 43 -22.51 -5.68 0.23
C GLN A 43 -22.00 -4.87 1.42
N GLN A 44 -22.18 -5.39 2.62
CA GLN A 44 -21.54 -4.84 3.82
C GLN A 44 -20.13 -5.40 3.96
N LYS A 45 -19.15 -4.53 4.19
CA LYS A 45 -17.74 -4.89 4.45
C LYS A 45 -17.26 -4.20 5.72
N THR A 46 -16.34 -4.83 6.45
CA THR A 46 -15.72 -4.23 7.64
C THR A 46 -14.61 -3.27 7.23
N LEU A 47 -14.38 -2.23 8.04
CA LEU A 47 -13.24 -1.33 7.85
C LEU A 47 -11.91 -2.10 7.91
N GLY A 48 -11.76 -3.04 8.84
CA GLY A 48 -10.57 -3.88 8.95
C GLY A 48 -10.35 -4.75 7.71
N GLY A 49 -11.42 -5.31 7.14
CA GLY A 49 -11.35 -6.05 5.88
C GLY A 49 -10.89 -5.18 4.72
N ALA A 50 -11.41 -3.96 4.60
CA ALA A 50 -10.99 -3.01 3.57
C ALA A 50 -9.54 -2.53 3.73
N ILE A 51 -9.11 -2.25 4.97
CA ILE A 51 -7.71 -1.87 5.27
C ILE A 51 -6.76 -3.00 4.85
N GLY A 52 -7.05 -4.24 5.27
CA GLY A 52 -6.25 -5.41 4.89
C GLY A 52 -6.26 -5.68 3.38
N HIS A 53 -7.40 -5.50 2.73
CA HIS A 53 -7.50 -5.58 1.27
C HIS A 53 -6.59 -4.55 0.59
N LEU A 54 -6.61 -3.29 1.02
CA LEU A 54 -5.77 -2.25 0.42
C LEU A 54 -4.27 -2.53 0.57
N VAL A 55 -3.83 -3.03 1.72
CA VAL A 55 -2.41 -3.41 1.94
C VAL A 55 -1.99 -4.53 0.99
N THR A 56 -2.78 -5.60 0.91
CA THR A 56 -2.47 -6.75 0.05
C THR A 56 -2.58 -6.42 -1.45
N HIS A 57 -3.54 -5.57 -1.81
CA HIS A 57 -3.72 -5.10 -3.18
C HIS A 57 -2.59 -4.16 -3.63
N ASN A 58 -2.12 -3.27 -2.76
CA ASN A 58 -0.93 -2.44 -3.01
C ASN A 58 0.32 -3.31 -3.26
N MET A 59 0.53 -4.33 -2.42
CA MET A 59 1.62 -5.28 -2.61
C MET A 59 1.54 -5.98 -3.98
N HIS A 60 0.34 -6.40 -4.38
CA HIS A 60 0.11 -7.04 -5.68
C HIS A 60 0.51 -6.14 -6.85
N HIS A 61 0.00 -4.90 -6.89
CA HIS A 61 0.36 -3.96 -7.96
C HIS A 61 1.82 -3.53 -7.93
N ARG A 62 2.44 -3.45 -6.75
CA ARG A 62 3.88 -3.18 -6.65
C ARG A 62 4.69 -4.27 -7.35
N ALA A 63 4.33 -5.53 -7.16
CA ALA A 63 4.99 -6.66 -7.83
C ALA A 63 4.82 -6.60 -9.36
N GLU A 64 3.64 -6.25 -9.85
CA GLU A 64 3.39 -6.07 -11.29
C GLU A 64 4.24 -4.95 -11.89
N ILE A 65 4.32 -3.79 -11.22
CA ILE A 65 5.14 -2.66 -11.68
C ILE A 65 6.62 -3.04 -11.69
N GLN A 66 7.11 -3.72 -10.64
CA GLN A 66 8.49 -4.21 -10.59
C GLN A 66 8.78 -5.16 -11.76
N HIS A 67 7.86 -6.08 -12.05
CA HIS A 67 7.98 -6.98 -13.20
C HIS A 67 8.05 -6.22 -14.53
N MET A 68 7.18 -5.23 -14.74
CA MET A 68 7.19 -4.40 -15.95
C MET A 68 8.51 -3.61 -16.10
N LEU A 69 8.99 -3.00 -15.01
CA LEU A 69 10.25 -2.24 -15.00
C LEU A 69 11.46 -3.12 -15.32
N HIS A 70 11.49 -4.36 -14.82
CA HIS A 70 12.50 -5.35 -15.20
C HIS A 70 12.46 -5.64 -16.71
N ARG A 71 11.27 -5.76 -17.30
CA ARG A 71 11.09 -6.08 -18.73
C ARG A 71 11.51 -4.94 -19.67
N VAL A 72 11.39 -3.69 -19.25
CA VAL A 72 11.78 -2.52 -20.07
C VAL A 72 13.25 -2.11 -19.91
N GLY A 73 14.07 -2.92 -19.23
CA GLY A 73 15.51 -2.70 -19.18
C GLY A 73 16.00 -1.78 -18.06
N TYR A 74 15.29 -1.74 -16.92
CA TYR A 74 15.79 -1.15 -15.66
C TYR A 74 16.28 -2.22 -14.63
N PRO A 75 17.04 -3.28 -15.01
CA PRO A 75 17.53 -4.25 -14.03
C PRO A 75 18.54 -3.57 -13.07
N GLY A 76 18.37 -3.81 -11.77
CA GLY A 76 19.30 -3.35 -10.73
C GLY A 76 19.01 -1.97 -10.12
N GLN A 77 18.04 -1.21 -10.65
CA GLN A 77 17.57 0.06 -10.04
C GLN A 77 16.19 -0.07 -9.39
N VAL A 78 15.46 -1.14 -9.70
CA VAL A 78 14.18 -1.44 -9.07
C VAL A 78 14.49 -2.18 -7.77
N PRO A 79 14.18 -1.61 -6.59
CA PRO A 79 14.32 -2.34 -5.34
C PRO A 79 13.48 -3.61 -5.44
N GLU A 80 14.06 -4.77 -5.13
CA GLU A 80 13.34 -6.05 -5.04
C GLU A 80 12.09 -5.90 -4.15
N GLY A 81 12.15 -4.97 -3.20
CA GLY A 81 10.99 -4.39 -2.52
C GLY A 81 10.33 -5.36 -1.56
N ASP A 82 10.82 -6.58 -1.44
CA ASP A 82 10.38 -7.50 -0.40
C ASP A 82 10.79 -6.98 0.99
N LEU A 83 10.05 -7.43 1.99
CA LEU A 83 10.21 -6.99 3.37
C LEU A 83 11.56 -7.42 3.97
N MET A 84 12.11 -8.55 3.53
CA MET A 84 13.42 -9.05 3.99
C MET A 84 14.55 -8.17 3.45
N GLY A 85 14.49 -7.78 2.18
CA GLY A 85 15.43 -6.84 1.57
C GLY A 85 15.41 -5.47 2.23
N TRP A 86 14.25 -5.00 2.70
CA TRP A 86 14.15 -3.77 3.50
C TRP A 86 14.74 -3.95 4.90
N ASP A 87 14.39 -5.03 5.61
CA ASP A 87 14.88 -5.34 6.96
C ASP A 87 16.42 -5.44 7.00
N MET A 88 17.02 -6.17 6.05
CA MET A 88 18.48 -6.26 5.92
C MET A 88 19.16 -4.90 5.75
N ARG A 89 18.55 -3.94 5.01
CA ARG A 89 19.12 -2.59 4.85
C ARG A 89 19.06 -1.79 6.14
N GLN A 90 17.98 -1.92 6.92
CA GLN A 90 17.88 -1.23 8.21
C GLN A 90 18.92 -1.74 9.21
N GLN A 91 19.21 -3.04 9.22
CA GLN A 91 20.24 -3.64 10.07
C GLN A 91 21.65 -3.13 9.77
N VAL A 92 21.96 -2.82 8.50
CA VAL A 92 23.28 -2.32 8.07
C VAL A 92 23.48 -0.83 8.40
N THR A 93 22.41 -0.06 8.64
CA THR A 93 22.50 1.39 8.90
C THR A 93 22.56 1.72 10.41
N GLY A 94 22.63 0.70 11.26
CA GLY A 94 22.64 0.81 12.73
C GLY A 94 24.01 0.83 13.39
N ASP A 95 25.11 0.85 12.61
CA ASP A 95 26.50 1.06 13.05
C ASP A 95 27.00 2.46 12.64
#